data_AF-A0A7W3J0P2-F1
#
_entry.id   AF-A0A7W3J0P2-F1
#
_cell.length_a   1.000
_cell.length_b   1.000
_cell.length_c   1.000
_cell.angle_alpha   90.00
_cell.angle_beta   90.00
_cell.angle_gamma   90.00
#
_symmetry.space_group_name_H-M   'P 1'
#
loop_
_entity.id
_entity.type
_entity.pdbx_description
1 polymer ?
#
loop_
_entity_poly.entity_id
_entity_poly.type
_entity_poly.pdbx_seq_one_letter_code
_entity_poly.pdbx_strand_id
1 'polypeptide(L)'
;MRLLASLAATLTLGAAAVGVAAPASAHGDHTGPHGNQTVLVPGTGSTLLSSPNVTHLSANPSQVGISGCFMRTAPVLVTSGADSVRVWDVTDAAHPALVGVLPNALFENEAMNCGERRTADGIARFALIGVDSVQSSPGDIQHSNVGGGEMIVVDVTDPTNPVIRSRAPGTTSTHTVACVTSANCRYVYSAGEGNHFSIFDLRDLDHPQEVDAKPGEEGVQPFWSPTAGHKWNFDAAGYGTHTGWNGASIWSTDNPAKPHLVTTTGRAGKGKDPAYPGWNNFIEHNSFRPNARAFKPGSAPSFAHGNVLLTTEEDYEQTDCTQAGSFQTWWVKRLDGTPSAIVPLDKVELSDLGDFPLPQGAFCSSHWFDFHPSGIVAVGFYGGGTQFVDARDPRHLKSYGYAVWGSSEVWDNMWVPVYDAQGHQTGAKSNVAYAIDLVRGLDVYAVDLPGDGIGARPAASVVPDSTLVDRAQDGVVPIGLVGAAMALTIGVRRRQRTRA
;
A
#
# COMPACT_ATOMS: atom_id res chain seq x y z
N MET A 1 -27.12 -2.85 -14.29
CA MET A 1 -25.88 -2.98 -13.50
C MET A 1 -25.21 -4.31 -13.81
N ARG A 2 -24.43 -4.39 -14.91
CA ARG A 2 -23.68 -5.61 -15.35
C ARG A 2 -22.40 -5.25 -16.14
N LEU A 3 -21.90 -4.01 -16.02
CA LEU A 3 -20.81 -3.49 -16.84
C LEU A 3 -19.45 -3.36 -16.13
N LEU A 4 -19.38 -3.59 -14.81
CA LEU A 4 -18.16 -3.39 -14.02
C LEU A 4 -17.18 -4.59 -14.04
N ALA A 5 -17.60 -5.78 -14.45
CA ALA A 5 -16.70 -6.94 -14.60
C ALA A 5 -15.78 -6.87 -15.84
N SER A 6 -15.86 -5.79 -16.63
CA SER A 6 -15.20 -5.67 -17.93
C SER A 6 -13.84 -4.96 -17.88
N LEU A 7 -13.54 -4.18 -16.83
CA LEU A 7 -12.29 -3.42 -16.72
C LEU A 7 -11.12 -4.23 -16.13
N ALA A 8 -11.40 -5.18 -15.23
CA ALA A 8 -10.38 -6.09 -14.67
C ALA A 8 -9.73 -6.99 -15.74
N ALA A 9 -10.41 -7.24 -16.87
CA ALA A 9 -9.89 -8.08 -17.95
C ALA A 9 -8.92 -7.35 -18.91
N THR A 10 -8.91 -6.02 -18.93
CA THR A 10 -8.03 -5.23 -19.81
C THR A 10 -6.63 -4.99 -19.23
N LEU A 11 -6.45 -5.14 -17.92
CA LEU A 11 -5.15 -4.98 -17.23
C LEU A 11 -4.14 -6.07 -17.61
N THR A 12 -4.60 -7.27 -18.00
CA THR A 12 -3.70 -8.39 -18.36
C THR A 12 -3.08 -8.30 -19.76
N LEU A 13 -3.54 -7.37 -20.62
CA LEU A 13 -3.03 -7.19 -21.99
C LEU A 13 -2.36 -5.83 -22.22
N GLY A 14 -2.42 -4.89 -21.26
CA GLY A 14 -1.85 -3.55 -21.39
C GLY A 14 -0.33 -3.48 -21.20
N ALA A 15 0.25 -4.36 -20.38
CA ALA A 15 1.70 -4.34 -20.09
C ALA A 15 2.59 -4.63 -21.33
N ALA A 16 2.01 -5.16 -22.41
CA ALA A 16 2.74 -5.45 -23.65
C ALA A 16 2.65 -4.34 -24.72
N ALA A 17 1.93 -3.25 -24.47
CA ALA A 17 1.67 -2.19 -25.45
C ALA A 17 2.02 -0.78 -24.96
N VAL A 18 3.11 -0.64 -24.19
CA VAL A 18 3.72 0.68 -23.96
C VAL A 18 4.39 1.11 -25.27
N GLY A 19 3.61 1.75 -26.14
CA GLY A 19 4.14 2.48 -27.28
C GLY A 19 5.05 3.58 -26.79
N VAL A 20 6.20 3.74 -27.43
CA VAL A 20 7.19 4.79 -27.15
C VAL A 20 6.55 6.15 -27.46
N ALA A 21 5.82 6.72 -26.50
CA ALA A 21 5.35 8.09 -26.57
C ALA A 21 6.51 9.00 -26.18
N ALA A 22 6.77 10.04 -26.98
CA ALA A 22 7.78 11.03 -26.66
C ALA A 22 7.35 11.80 -25.38
N PRO A 23 8.27 12.04 -24.44
CA PRO A 23 7.97 12.77 -23.22
C PRO A 23 7.52 14.21 -23.55
N ALA A 24 6.42 14.65 -22.96
CA ALA A 24 6.03 16.06 -22.95
C ALA A 24 6.65 16.72 -21.71
N SER A 25 7.31 17.87 -21.90
CA SER A 25 7.78 18.69 -20.80
C SER A 25 6.61 19.44 -20.17
N ALA A 26 6.54 19.49 -18.83
CA ALA A 26 5.58 20.33 -18.13
C ALA A 26 5.75 21.81 -18.53
N HIS A 27 4.65 22.52 -18.73
CA HIS A 27 4.65 23.96 -18.99
C HIS A 27 4.48 24.73 -17.68
N GLY A 28 5.61 25.16 -17.09
CA GLY A 28 5.65 26.12 -15.99
C GLY A 28 7.06 26.70 -15.86
N ASP A 29 7.19 28.03 -15.84
CA ASP A 29 8.45 28.70 -15.52
C ASP A 29 8.78 28.45 -14.04
N HIS A 30 9.40 27.31 -13.73
CA HIS A 30 9.85 26.97 -12.39
C HIS A 30 11.35 26.69 -12.39
N THR A 31 12.13 27.70 -12.03
CA THR A 31 13.56 27.56 -11.74
C THR A 31 13.74 26.87 -10.37
N GLY A 32 13.70 25.54 -10.34
CA GLY A 32 14.14 24.73 -9.20
C GLY A 32 15.63 24.37 -9.29
N PRO A 33 16.38 24.25 -8.17
CA PRO A 33 17.84 24.09 -8.17
C PRO A 33 18.33 22.64 -8.32
N HIS A 34 17.57 21.76 -8.97
CA HIS A 34 17.85 20.31 -8.93
C HIS A 34 18.61 19.88 -10.19
N GLY A 35 19.91 19.64 -10.04
CA GLY A 35 20.69 18.93 -11.05
C GLY A 35 20.21 17.47 -11.12
N ASN A 36 19.55 17.10 -12.21
CA ASN A 36 19.06 15.73 -12.39
C ASN A 36 20.22 14.76 -12.60
N GLN A 37 20.14 13.57 -12.00
CA GLN A 37 21.05 12.47 -12.30
C GLN A 37 20.32 11.44 -13.17
N THR A 38 20.84 11.23 -14.37
CA THR A 38 20.42 10.14 -15.25
C THR A 38 21.44 9.02 -15.10
N VAL A 39 21.02 7.89 -14.55
CA VAL A 39 21.89 6.73 -14.29
C VAL A 39 21.36 5.52 -15.07
N LEU A 40 22.20 4.94 -15.92
CA LEU A 40 21.94 3.61 -16.46
C LEU A 40 22.25 2.59 -15.36
N VAL A 41 21.24 1.84 -14.92
CA VAL A 41 21.44 0.84 -13.85
C VAL A 41 21.84 -0.50 -14.48
N PRO A 42 23.04 -1.02 -14.20
CA PRO A 42 23.49 -2.29 -14.76
C PRO A 42 22.55 -3.44 -14.39
N GLY A 43 22.24 -4.31 -15.35
CA GLY A 43 21.42 -5.52 -15.12
C GLY A 43 19.90 -5.33 -15.26
N THR A 44 19.38 -4.10 -15.29
CA THR A 44 17.93 -3.84 -15.46
C THR A 44 17.57 -3.32 -16.85
N GLY A 45 18.56 -2.91 -17.66
CA GLY A 45 18.33 -2.34 -19.00
C GLY A 45 17.51 -1.04 -19.02
N SER A 46 17.28 -0.42 -17.86
CA SER A 46 16.45 0.77 -17.67
C SER A 46 17.26 1.95 -17.16
N THR A 47 16.79 3.15 -17.54
CA THR A 47 17.36 4.42 -17.09
C THR A 47 16.59 4.89 -15.87
N LEU A 48 17.32 5.18 -14.78
CA LEU A 48 16.81 5.87 -13.61
C LEU A 48 17.05 7.37 -13.77
N LEU A 49 16.01 8.16 -13.55
CA LEU A 49 16.09 9.59 -13.31
C LEU A 49 15.88 9.82 -11.81
N SER A 50 16.90 10.31 -11.10
CA SER A 50 16.80 10.56 -9.66
C SER A 50 17.36 11.92 -9.26
N SER A 51 16.90 12.40 -8.11
CA SER A 51 17.44 13.60 -7.47
C SER A 51 18.79 13.31 -6.77
N PRO A 52 19.70 14.29 -6.61
CA PRO A 52 21.02 14.07 -5.98
C PRO A 52 20.98 13.56 -4.53
N ASN A 53 19.87 13.81 -3.83
CA ASN A 53 19.62 13.36 -2.46
C ASN A 53 18.98 11.97 -2.39
N VAL A 54 18.87 11.26 -3.51
CA VAL A 54 18.31 9.90 -3.61
C VAL A 54 19.31 9.01 -4.35
N THR A 55 19.74 7.93 -3.70
CA THR A 55 20.64 6.92 -4.27
C THR A 55 19.94 5.58 -4.36
N HIS A 56 19.88 5.01 -5.56
CA HIS A 56 19.42 3.64 -5.74
C HIS A 56 20.49 2.64 -5.26
N LEU A 57 20.09 1.72 -4.39
CA LEU A 57 20.98 0.73 -3.76
C LEU A 57 20.90 -0.62 -4.47
N SER A 58 19.69 -1.14 -4.68
CA SER A 58 19.47 -2.45 -5.29
C SER A 58 18.09 -2.55 -5.95
N ALA A 59 18.00 -3.43 -6.95
CA ALA A 59 16.76 -3.77 -7.66
C ALA A 59 16.55 -5.29 -7.64
N ASN A 60 15.34 -5.74 -7.30
CA ASN A 60 14.97 -7.14 -7.15
C ASN A 60 13.71 -7.45 -7.98
N PRO A 61 13.84 -7.61 -9.32
CA PRO A 61 12.72 -7.70 -10.27
C PRO A 61 12.07 -9.08 -10.34
N SER A 62 12.21 -9.86 -9.26
CA SER A 62 11.83 -11.26 -9.27
C SER A 62 10.32 -11.50 -9.13
N GLN A 63 9.54 -10.46 -8.82
CA GLN A 63 8.09 -10.48 -8.55
C GLN A 63 7.37 -9.39 -9.34
N VAL A 64 6.11 -9.61 -9.71
CA VAL A 64 5.19 -8.57 -10.20
C VAL A 64 4.55 -7.91 -8.98
N GLY A 65 5.25 -6.96 -8.35
CA GLY A 65 4.98 -6.51 -6.98
C GLY A 65 3.70 -5.68 -6.81
N ILE A 66 3.00 -5.84 -5.69
CA ILE A 66 1.74 -5.12 -5.40
C ILE A 66 1.76 -4.46 -4.01
N SER A 67 2.09 -5.20 -2.95
CA SER A 67 2.08 -4.62 -1.60
C SER A 67 3.06 -5.33 -0.67
N GLY A 68 3.40 -4.71 0.46
CA GLY A 68 4.24 -5.34 1.47
C GLY A 68 3.98 -4.85 2.88
N CYS A 69 4.50 -5.61 3.85
CA CYS A 69 4.46 -5.24 5.26
C CYS A 69 5.66 -5.79 6.03
N PHE A 70 6.13 -5.01 6.99
CA PHE A 70 7.21 -5.41 7.88
C PHE A 70 6.69 -6.11 9.14
N MET A 71 7.37 -7.18 9.55
CA MET A 71 7.18 -7.82 10.85
C MET A 71 7.75 -6.96 11.97
N ARG A 72 7.13 -6.98 13.15
CA ARG A 72 7.59 -6.18 14.29
C ARG A 72 8.60 -6.90 15.15
N THR A 73 8.57 -8.23 15.17
CA THR A 73 9.42 -9.06 16.04
C THR A 73 10.48 -9.86 15.28
N ALA A 74 10.69 -9.54 14.00
CA ALA A 74 11.80 -10.02 13.19
C ALA A 74 12.11 -9.02 12.07
N PRO A 75 13.36 -8.92 11.59
CA PRO A 75 13.74 -8.13 10.41
C PRO A 75 13.27 -8.83 9.13
N VAL A 76 11.95 -8.92 8.97
CA VAL A 76 11.30 -9.60 7.84
C VAL A 76 10.33 -8.66 7.16
N LEU A 77 10.41 -8.62 5.83
CA LEU A 77 9.40 -8.03 4.94
C LEU A 77 8.66 -9.16 4.25
N VAL A 78 7.33 -9.08 4.22
CA VAL A 78 6.51 -9.91 3.34
C VAL A 78 6.00 -9.04 2.19
N THR A 79 6.10 -9.52 0.96
CA THR A 79 5.55 -8.84 -0.22
C THR A 79 4.58 -9.75 -0.97
N SER A 80 3.52 -9.19 -1.51
CA SER A 80 2.63 -9.85 -2.46
C SER A 80 2.87 -9.26 -3.83
N GLY A 81 2.54 -10.09 -4.82
CA GLY A 81 2.53 -9.71 -6.20
C GLY A 81 1.54 -10.57 -6.96
N ALA A 82 1.46 -10.33 -8.27
CA ALA A 82 0.47 -11.04 -9.08
C ALA A 82 0.75 -12.55 -9.22
N ASP A 83 1.99 -12.96 -8.95
CA ASP A 83 2.51 -14.31 -9.17
C ASP A 83 2.84 -15.08 -7.88
N SER A 84 3.11 -14.37 -6.78
CA SER A 84 3.62 -14.97 -5.56
C SER A 84 3.45 -14.08 -4.32
N VAL A 85 3.51 -14.72 -3.15
CA VAL A 85 3.87 -14.07 -1.89
C VAL A 85 5.33 -14.40 -1.61
N ARG A 86 6.12 -13.41 -1.19
CA ARG A 86 7.56 -13.54 -0.93
C ARG A 86 7.91 -13.04 0.45
N VAL A 87 8.92 -13.65 1.04
CA VAL A 87 9.43 -13.31 2.35
C VAL A 87 10.89 -12.94 2.20
N TRP A 88 11.27 -11.78 2.72
CA TRP A 88 12.59 -11.20 2.63
C TRP A 88 13.19 -11.01 4.02
N ASP A 89 14.45 -11.40 4.19
CA ASP A 89 15.28 -10.95 5.30
C ASP A 89 15.77 -9.53 5.00
N VAL A 90 15.48 -8.61 5.90
CA VAL A 90 15.82 -7.17 5.80
C VAL A 90 16.78 -6.73 6.90
N THR A 91 17.55 -7.67 7.43
CA THR A 91 18.64 -7.42 8.39
C THR A 91 19.65 -6.42 7.82
N ASP A 92 20.00 -6.57 6.54
CA ASP A 92 20.64 -5.52 5.73
C ASP A 92 19.58 -4.81 4.89
N ALA A 93 19.14 -3.64 5.36
CA ALA A 93 18.14 -2.84 4.67
C ALA A 93 18.57 -2.40 3.26
N ALA A 94 19.87 -2.31 2.96
CA ALA A 94 20.32 -1.92 1.63
C ALA A 94 20.23 -3.07 0.61
N HIS A 95 20.26 -4.31 1.09
CA HIS A 95 20.32 -5.52 0.28
C HIS A 95 19.40 -6.60 0.85
N PRO A 96 18.06 -6.43 0.75
CA PRO A 96 17.12 -7.43 1.20
C PRO A 96 17.38 -8.79 0.52
N ALA A 97 17.38 -9.86 1.29
CA ALA A 97 17.61 -11.22 0.81
C ALA A 97 16.29 -11.98 0.73
N LEU A 98 15.97 -12.54 -0.43
CA LEU A 98 14.81 -13.42 -0.56
C LEU A 98 15.07 -14.71 0.23
N VAL A 99 14.14 -15.09 1.10
CA VAL A 99 14.27 -16.29 1.95
C VAL A 99 13.14 -17.29 1.78
N GLY A 100 11.98 -16.86 1.27
CA GLY A 100 10.84 -17.74 1.05
C GLY A 100 9.93 -17.26 -0.07
N VAL A 101 9.31 -18.22 -0.76
CA VAL A 101 8.38 -17.97 -1.86
C VAL A 101 7.19 -18.91 -1.74
N LEU A 102 5.98 -18.33 -1.74
CA LEU A 102 4.71 -19.03 -1.92
C LEU A 102 4.17 -18.66 -3.30
N PRO A 103 4.27 -19.55 -4.31
CA PRO A 103 3.64 -19.34 -5.60
C PRO A 103 2.13 -19.18 -5.43
N ASN A 104 1.59 -18.05 -5.86
CA ASN A 104 0.21 -17.67 -5.61
C ASN A 104 -0.21 -16.65 -6.66
N ALA A 105 -1.00 -17.08 -7.64
CA ALA A 105 -1.57 -16.16 -8.62
C ALA A 105 -2.71 -15.39 -7.95
N LEU A 106 -2.61 -14.07 -7.90
CA LEU A 106 -3.58 -13.18 -7.25
C LEU A 106 -3.51 -11.79 -7.90
N PHE A 107 -4.51 -10.93 -7.75
CA PHE A 107 -4.50 -9.58 -8.33
C PHE A 107 -5.36 -8.64 -7.49
N GLU A 108 -5.05 -7.33 -7.50
CA GLU A 108 -5.76 -6.27 -6.75
C GLU A 108 -5.70 -6.41 -5.22
N ASN A 109 -4.80 -7.25 -4.72
CA ASN A 109 -4.54 -7.57 -3.31
C ASN A 109 -3.75 -6.48 -2.56
N GLU A 110 -4.13 -5.24 -2.79
CA GLU A 110 -3.48 -4.06 -2.24
C GLU A 110 -3.55 -4.03 -0.71
N ALA A 111 -2.66 -3.25 -0.09
CA ALA A 111 -2.68 -3.02 1.35
C ALA A 111 -2.56 -4.27 2.20
N MET A 112 -1.64 -5.18 1.88
CA MET A 112 -1.42 -6.34 2.73
C MET A 112 -1.00 -5.91 4.14
N ASN A 113 -1.36 -6.70 5.14
CA ASN A 113 -1.07 -6.40 6.53
C ASN A 113 -0.38 -7.56 7.23
N CYS A 114 0.63 -7.25 8.03
CA CYS A 114 1.35 -8.25 8.82
C CYS A 114 0.79 -8.28 10.24
N GLY A 115 0.57 -9.48 10.76
CA GLY A 115 0.15 -9.74 12.13
C GLY A 115 1.11 -10.68 12.84
N GLU A 116 1.27 -10.47 14.14
CA GLU A 116 2.07 -11.34 15.00
C GLU A 116 1.29 -11.69 16.27
N ARG A 117 1.41 -12.92 16.75
CA ARG A 117 0.72 -13.40 17.94
C ARG A 117 1.63 -14.30 18.76
N ARG A 118 1.81 -13.98 20.04
CA ARG A 118 2.46 -14.89 20.99
C ARG A 118 1.56 -16.11 21.23
N THR A 119 2.11 -17.30 21.04
CA THR A 119 1.50 -18.61 21.30
C THR A 119 2.34 -19.36 22.34
N ALA A 120 1.96 -20.60 22.66
CA ALA A 120 2.78 -21.46 23.52
C ALA A 120 4.12 -21.85 22.86
N ASP A 121 4.13 -21.96 21.52
CA ASP A 121 5.27 -22.44 20.73
C ASP A 121 6.20 -21.32 20.23
N GLY A 122 5.85 -20.06 20.49
CA GLY A 122 6.65 -18.90 20.08
C GLY A 122 5.81 -17.71 19.62
N ILE A 123 6.29 -17.00 18.61
CA ILE A 123 5.54 -15.91 17.97
C ILE A 123 5.08 -16.42 16.61
N ALA A 124 3.78 -16.65 16.46
CA ALA A 124 3.17 -16.89 15.16
C ALA A 124 3.21 -15.58 14.35
N ARG A 125 3.68 -15.64 13.10
CA ARG A 125 3.73 -14.51 12.18
C ARG A 125 2.91 -14.84 10.94
N PHE A 126 2.12 -13.89 10.48
CA PHE A 126 1.25 -14.09 9.33
C PHE A 126 1.08 -12.81 8.52
N ALA A 127 0.84 -12.98 7.23
CA ALA A 127 0.37 -11.92 6.35
C ALA A 127 -1.11 -12.12 6.04
N LEU A 128 -1.83 -11.01 5.93
CA LEU A 128 -3.22 -10.97 5.52
C LEU A 128 -3.30 -10.41 4.12
N ILE A 129 -4.00 -11.14 3.27
CA ILE A 129 -4.14 -10.81 1.86
C ILE A 129 -5.63 -10.81 1.54
N GLY A 130 -6.09 -9.68 1.03
CA GLY A 130 -7.41 -9.52 0.48
C GLY A 130 -7.49 -10.05 -0.95
N VAL A 131 -8.57 -10.74 -1.29
CA VAL A 131 -8.80 -11.29 -2.64
C VAL A 131 -10.26 -11.14 -3.01
N ASP A 132 -10.57 -10.28 -3.96
CA ASP A 132 -11.93 -10.13 -4.50
C ASP A 132 -12.03 -10.29 -6.03
N SER A 133 -10.89 -10.25 -6.73
CA SER A 133 -10.79 -10.49 -8.17
C SER A 133 -10.46 -11.94 -8.52
N VAL A 134 -9.24 -12.41 -8.23
CA VAL A 134 -8.79 -13.77 -8.55
C VAL A 134 -7.74 -14.26 -7.56
N GLN A 135 -7.80 -15.55 -7.18
CA GLN A 135 -6.68 -16.24 -6.54
C GLN A 135 -6.61 -17.72 -6.93
N SER A 136 -5.40 -18.24 -7.12
CA SER A 136 -5.11 -19.66 -7.29
C SER A 136 -3.66 -19.99 -6.89
N SER A 137 -3.46 -21.09 -6.16
CA SER A 137 -2.13 -21.52 -5.70
C SER A 137 -1.90 -23.02 -5.98
N PRO A 138 -0.70 -23.43 -6.45
CA PRO A 138 -0.40 -24.84 -6.70
C PRO A 138 -0.50 -25.74 -5.45
N GLY A 139 -0.23 -25.18 -4.27
CA GLY A 139 -0.34 -25.87 -2.99
C GLY A 139 -1.77 -26.11 -2.52
N ASP A 140 -2.77 -25.55 -3.22
CA ASP A 140 -4.20 -25.65 -2.86
C ASP A 140 -5.05 -25.71 -4.14
N ILE A 141 -4.76 -26.71 -5.01
CA ILE A 141 -5.38 -26.82 -6.33
C ILE A 141 -6.90 -27.06 -6.30
N GLN A 142 -7.46 -27.44 -5.15
CA GLN A 142 -8.90 -27.65 -4.98
C GLN A 142 -9.65 -26.33 -4.75
N HIS A 143 -8.95 -25.24 -4.46
CA HIS A 143 -9.53 -23.92 -4.27
C HIS A 143 -9.07 -22.93 -5.34
N SER A 144 -10.01 -22.12 -5.82
CA SER A 144 -9.72 -20.94 -6.61
C SER A 144 -10.79 -19.90 -6.30
N ASN A 145 -10.38 -18.68 -5.96
CA ASN A 145 -11.32 -17.56 -5.92
C ASN A 145 -11.38 -16.92 -7.30
N VAL A 146 -12.58 -16.78 -7.86
CA VAL A 146 -12.82 -16.18 -9.19
C VAL A 146 -13.99 -15.21 -9.09
N GLY A 147 -13.76 -14.13 -8.35
CA GLY A 147 -14.72 -13.11 -7.98
C GLY A 147 -15.38 -13.36 -6.62
N GLY A 148 -15.58 -12.27 -5.85
CA GLY A 148 -16.19 -12.30 -4.51
C GLY A 148 -15.14 -12.18 -3.41
N GLY A 149 -15.50 -11.52 -2.30
CA GLY A 149 -14.55 -11.21 -1.23
C GLY A 149 -14.06 -12.43 -0.46
N GLU A 150 -12.74 -12.55 -0.31
CA GLU A 150 -12.05 -13.54 0.51
C GLU A 150 -10.85 -12.90 1.19
N MET A 151 -10.66 -13.16 2.47
CA MET A 151 -9.43 -12.87 3.18
C MET A 151 -8.63 -14.16 3.33
N ILE A 152 -7.35 -14.12 2.99
CA ILE A 152 -6.40 -15.22 3.15
C ILE A 152 -5.44 -14.90 4.30
N VAL A 153 -5.20 -15.88 5.16
CA VAL A 153 -4.14 -15.85 6.17
C VAL A 153 -2.98 -16.70 5.66
N VAL A 154 -1.83 -16.07 5.42
CA VAL A 154 -0.59 -16.75 5.06
C VAL A 154 0.29 -16.83 6.29
N ASP A 155 0.61 -18.03 6.76
CA ASP A 155 1.59 -18.25 7.82
C ASP A 155 3.00 -18.07 7.27
N VAL A 156 3.78 -17.24 7.95
CA VAL A 156 5.19 -16.94 7.64
C VAL A 156 6.04 -17.01 8.91
N THR A 157 5.59 -17.79 9.89
CA THR A 157 6.32 -18.03 11.16
C THR A 157 7.70 -18.62 10.88
N ASP A 158 7.77 -19.59 9.97
CA ASP A 158 8.99 -19.99 9.28
C ASP A 158 9.09 -19.17 7.98
N PRO A 159 10.00 -18.19 7.89
CA PRO A 159 10.10 -17.32 6.73
C PRO A 159 10.55 -18.05 5.47
N THR A 160 11.12 -19.27 5.59
CA THR A 160 11.59 -20.07 4.45
C THR A 160 10.49 -20.93 3.84
N ASN A 161 9.37 -21.11 4.54
CA ASN A 161 8.27 -21.96 4.12
C ASN A 161 6.91 -21.28 4.32
N PRO A 162 6.62 -20.18 3.60
CA PRO A 162 5.32 -19.52 3.67
C PRO A 162 4.20 -20.43 3.16
N VAL A 163 3.10 -20.53 3.91
CA VAL A 163 1.95 -21.40 3.55
C VAL A 163 0.61 -20.71 3.77
N ILE A 164 -0.38 -21.00 2.93
CA ILE A 164 -1.76 -20.57 3.19
C ILE A 164 -2.28 -21.39 4.37
N ARG A 165 -2.61 -20.70 5.47
CA ARG A 165 -3.10 -21.32 6.70
C ARG A 165 -4.60 -21.48 6.70
N SER A 166 -5.31 -20.41 6.36
CA SER A 166 -6.78 -20.38 6.39
C SER A 166 -7.33 -19.26 5.51
N ARG A 167 -8.66 -19.26 5.35
CA ARG A 167 -9.40 -18.31 4.52
C ARG A 167 -10.74 -17.97 5.19
N ALA A 168 -11.25 -16.77 4.96
CA ALA A 168 -12.62 -16.38 5.34
C ALA A 168 -13.32 -15.71 4.16
N PRO A 169 -14.54 -16.14 3.78
CA PRO A 169 -15.34 -15.40 2.82
C PRO A 169 -15.82 -14.09 3.46
N GLY A 170 -15.89 -13.03 2.65
CA GLY A 170 -16.42 -11.73 3.03
C GLY A 170 -17.66 -11.36 2.22
N THR A 171 -18.66 -10.76 2.87
CA THR A 171 -19.85 -10.23 2.20
C THR A 171 -19.60 -8.93 1.42
N THR A 172 -18.47 -8.27 1.65
CA THR A 172 -18.04 -7.07 0.92
C THR A 172 -16.69 -7.29 0.23
N SER A 173 -16.29 -6.37 -0.65
CA SER A 173 -14.96 -6.39 -1.26
C SER A 173 -13.88 -6.42 -0.19
N THR A 174 -12.94 -7.32 -0.40
CA THR A 174 -11.72 -7.50 0.39
C THR A 174 -10.50 -6.99 -0.38
N HIS A 175 -10.66 -6.13 -1.40
CA HIS A 175 -9.58 -5.54 -2.21
C HIS A 175 -8.37 -5.16 -1.34
N THR A 176 -8.64 -4.49 -0.23
CA THR A 176 -7.72 -4.30 0.90
C THR A 176 -8.23 -5.00 2.16
N VAL A 177 -7.31 -5.34 3.05
CA VAL A 177 -7.61 -5.80 4.41
C VAL A 177 -6.63 -5.19 5.42
N ALA A 178 -7.13 -4.69 6.55
CA ALA A 178 -6.29 -4.02 7.53
C ALA A 178 -6.49 -4.55 8.96
N CYS A 179 -5.39 -4.88 9.62
CA CYS A 179 -5.36 -5.24 11.03
C CYS A 179 -5.66 -4.02 11.90
N VAL A 180 -6.72 -4.08 12.73
CA VAL A 180 -7.05 -2.99 13.66
C VAL A 180 -5.90 -2.73 14.64
N THR A 181 -5.23 -3.80 15.09
CA THR A 181 -4.08 -3.73 15.99
C THR A 181 -2.98 -4.69 15.54
N SER A 182 -1.89 -4.18 14.98
CA SER A 182 -0.78 -5.02 14.49
C SER A 182 -0.09 -5.88 15.58
N ALA A 183 -0.22 -5.51 16.87
CA ALA A 183 0.41 -6.26 17.96
C ALA A 183 -0.23 -7.63 18.26
N ASN A 184 -1.46 -7.89 17.81
CA ASN A 184 -2.14 -9.18 18.03
C ASN A 184 -3.14 -9.56 16.91
N CYS A 185 -3.42 -8.62 16.00
CA CYS A 185 -4.35 -8.65 14.88
C CYS A 185 -5.52 -9.61 15.08
N ARG A 186 -6.40 -9.24 16.02
CA ARG A 186 -7.60 -10.03 16.36
C ARG A 186 -8.81 -9.67 15.51
N TYR A 187 -8.83 -8.47 14.94
CA TYR A 187 -9.89 -7.99 14.07
C TYR A 187 -9.27 -7.35 12.84
N VAL A 188 -9.89 -7.59 11.69
CA VAL A 188 -9.45 -7.12 10.38
C VAL A 188 -10.63 -6.50 9.67
N TYR A 189 -10.45 -5.32 9.10
CA TYR A 189 -11.50 -4.65 8.33
C TYR A 189 -11.21 -4.78 6.84
N SER A 190 -12.23 -5.05 6.04
CA SER A 190 -12.12 -5.06 4.58
C SER A 190 -12.22 -3.67 3.97
N ALA A 191 -11.77 -3.53 2.73
CA ALA A 191 -12.00 -2.37 1.87
C ALA A 191 -13.47 -1.92 1.90
N GLY A 192 -14.38 -2.88 1.73
CA GLY A 192 -15.80 -2.61 1.62
C GLY A 192 -16.28 -2.45 0.18
N GLU A 193 -17.59 -2.57 0.01
CA GLU A 193 -18.26 -2.45 -1.28
C GLU A 193 -19.52 -1.58 -1.13
N GLY A 194 -19.67 -0.61 -2.04
CA GLY A 194 -20.69 0.42 -1.88
C GLY A 194 -20.52 1.13 -0.54
N ASN A 195 -21.61 1.33 0.22
CA ASN A 195 -21.55 1.98 1.54
C ASN A 195 -21.38 0.96 2.69
N HIS A 196 -20.74 -0.18 2.48
CA HIS A 196 -20.57 -1.18 3.54
C HIS A 196 -19.16 -1.76 3.57
N PHE A 197 -18.76 -2.30 4.71
CA PHE A 197 -17.50 -3.03 4.91
C PHE A 197 -17.71 -4.25 5.82
N SER A 198 -16.81 -5.22 5.73
CA SER A 198 -16.78 -6.42 6.54
C SER A 198 -15.78 -6.28 7.67
N ILE A 199 -16.07 -6.93 8.79
CA ILE A 199 -15.13 -7.10 9.90
C ILE A 199 -14.90 -8.61 10.07
N PHE A 200 -13.65 -9.04 10.09
CA PHE A 200 -13.28 -10.42 10.36
C PHE A 200 -12.72 -10.55 11.78
N ASP A 201 -13.14 -11.61 12.46
CA ASP A 201 -12.58 -12.08 13.72
C ASP A 201 -11.49 -13.12 13.44
N LEU A 202 -10.27 -12.81 13.87
CA LEU A 202 -9.08 -13.63 13.70
C LEU A 202 -8.59 -14.18 15.05
N ARG A 203 -9.42 -14.22 16.09
CA ARG A 203 -9.02 -14.81 17.39
C ARG A 203 -8.61 -16.27 17.24
N ASP A 204 -9.22 -16.99 16.31
CA ASP A 204 -8.75 -18.26 15.78
C ASP A 204 -8.16 -18.04 14.37
N LEU A 205 -6.86 -18.28 14.20
CA LEU A 205 -6.18 -18.09 12.92
C LEU A 205 -6.47 -19.23 11.93
N ASP A 206 -6.94 -20.38 12.41
CA ASP A 206 -7.30 -21.53 11.56
C ASP A 206 -8.75 -21.44 11.08
N HIS A 207 -9.58 -20.70 11.81
CA HIS A 207 -11.00 -20.51 11.52
C HIS A 207 -11.44 -19.04 11.64
N PRO A 208 -10.89 -18.13 10.81
CA PRO A 208 -11.36 -16.75 10.77
C PRO A 208 -12.82 -16.67 10.31
N GLN A 209 -13.58 -15.73 10.88
CA GLN A 209 -15.02 -15.59 10.61
C GLN A 209 -15.40 -14.13 10.43
N GLU A 210 -16.33 -13.85 9.51
CA GLU A 210 -16.92 -12.52 9.40
C GLU A 210 -17.86 -12.26 10.59
N VAL A 211 -17.82 -11.03 11.11
CA VAL A 211 -18.59 -10.56 12.26
C VAL A 211 -19.93 -10.00 11.77
N ASP A 212 -21.01 -10.43 12.41
CA ASP A 212 -22.35 -9.90 12.13
C ASP A 212 -22.51 -8.47 12.68
N ALA A 213 -22.82 -7.52 11.81
CA ALA A 213 -23.17 -6.16 12.24
C ALA A 213 -24.44 -6.14 13.11
N LYS A 214 -25.32 -7.12 12.95
CA LYS A 214 -26.58 -7.28 13.68
C LYS A 214 -26.74 -8.71 14.21
N PRO A 215 -26.13 -9.03 15.35
CA PRO A 215 -26.22 -10.37 15.92
C PRO A 215 -27.67 -10.79 16.17
N GLY A 216 -28.04 -11.97 15.66
CA GLY A 216 -29.39 -12.54 15.78
C GLY A 216 -30.31 -12.31 14.57
N GLU A 217 -29.90 -11.53 13.58
CA GLU A 217 -30.51 -11.57 12.24
C GLU A 217 -29.95 -12.77 11.45
N GLU A 218 -30.76 -13.32 10.54
CA GLU A 218 -30.34 -14.47 9.72
C GLU A 218 -29.28 -14.02 8.69
N GLY A 219 -28.15 -14.74 8.67
CA GLY A 219 -27.03 -14.48 7.76
C GLY A 219 -26.14 -13.31 8.19
N VAL A 220 -24.93 -13.28 7.63
CA VAL A 220 -23.92 -12.25 7.94
C VAL A 220 -24.32 -10.92 7.31
N GLN A 221 -24.30 -9.86 8.12
CA GLN A 221 -24.64 -8.50 7.69
C GLN A 221 -23.41 -7.60 7.77
N PRO A 222 -23.08 -6.85 6.70
CA PRO A 222 -21.93 -5.96 6.72
C PRO A 222 -22.23 -4.65 7.46
N PHE A 223 -21.18 -3.93 7.82
CA PHE A 223 -21.23 -2.65 8.54
C PHE A 223 -21.36 -1.49 7.57
N TRP A 224 -22.21 -0.52 7.87
CA TRP A 224 -22.36 0.67 7.03
C TRP A 224 -21.20 1.65 7.17
N SER A 225 -20.81 2.32 6.08
CA SER A 225 -19.81 3.38 6.05
C SER A 225 -20.25 4.58 5.19
N PRO A 226 -20.02 5.84 5.65
CA PRO A 226 -20.41 7.04 4.91
C PRO A 226 -19.50 7.35 3.72
N THR A 227 -18.32 6.73 3.65
CA THR A 227 -17.29 7.09 2.67
C THR A 227 -17.28 6.22 1.43
N ALA A 228 -18.12 5.17 1.40
CA ALA A 228 -18.02 4.09 0.43
C ALA A 228 -16.55 3.66 0.29
N GLY A 229 -16.00 3.12 1.36
CA GLY A 229 -14.56 3.03 1.49
C GLY A 229 -13.91 1.95 0.63
N HIS A 230 -12.59 1.97 0.68
CA HIS A 230 -11.69 1.15 -0.10
C HIS A 230 -10.48 0.71 0.69
N LYS A 231 -10.12 1.46 1.73
CA LYS A 231 -8.96 1.15 2.56
C LYS A 231 -9.08 1.65 3.99
N TRP A 232 -8.50 0.88 4.89
CA TRP A 232 -8.37 1.21 6.30
C TRP A 232 -6.90 1.38 6.71
N ASN A 233 -6.64 2.40 7.53
CA ASN A 233 -5.41 2.50 8.30
C ASN A 233 -5.74 2.84 9.76
N PHE A 234 -5.01 2.25 10.70
CA PHE A 234 -5.26 2.44 12.14
C PHE A 234 -4.09 3.16 12.79
N ASP A 235 -4.41 4.12 13.66
CA ASP A 235 -3.42 4.95 14.34
C ASP A 235 -3.18 4.52 15.80
N ALA A 236 -2.09 5.03 16.36
CA ALA A 236 -1.66 4.67 17.71
C ALA A 236 -2.59 5.17 18.83
N ALA A 237 -3.59 6.00 18.52
CA ALA A 237 -4.58 6.51 19.46
C ALA A 237 -5.89 5.71 19.46
N GLY A 238 -5.96 4.61 18.71
CA GLY A 238 -7.14 3.73 18.69
C GLY A 238 -8.23 4.17 17.70
N TYR A 239 -7.87 5.02 16.73
CA TYR A 239 -8.78 5.39 15.65
C TYR A 239 -8.40 4.67 14.34
N GLY A 240 -9.42 4.28 13.59
CA GLY A 240 -9.30 3.82 12.20
C GLY A 240 -9.76 4.91 11.24
N THR A 241 -9.02 5.14 10.17
CA THR A 241 -9.43 5.99 9.05
C THR A 241 -9.86 5.09 7.90
N HIS A 242 -11.08 5.30 7.40
CA HIS A 242 -11.62 4.64 6.21
C HIS A 242 -11.76 5.64 5.07
N THR A 243 -10.92 5.46 4.06
CA THR A 243 -10.82 6.28 2.85
C THR A 243 -11.58 5.63 1.71
N GLY A 244 -12.13 6.44 0.80
CA GLY A 244 -12.82 5.94 -0.40
C GLY A 244 -13.46 7.02 -1.26
N TRP A 245 -14.49 6.62 -2.01
CA TRP A 245 -15.14 7.44 -3.06
C TRP A 245 -15.77 8.73 -2.54
N ASN A 246 -16.12 8.77 -1.25
CA ASN A 246 -16.70 9.95 -0.61
C ASN A 246 -15.76 10.58 0.43
N GLY A 247 -14.45 10.32 0.29
CA GLY A 247 -13.36 10.85 1.09
C GLY A 247 -13.01 9.99 2.31
N ALA A 248 -12.39 10.57 3.34
CA ALA A 248 -12.07 9.88 4.59
C ALA A 248 -13.13 10.03 5.70
N SER A 249 -13.24 8.98 6.51
CA SER A 249 -13.97 8.95 7.78
C SER A 249 -13.11 8.39 8.88
N ILE A 250 -13.17 8.98 10.08
CA ILE A 250 -12.43 8.50 11.25
C ILE A 250 -13.42 7.80 12.19
N TRP A 251 -13.01 6.65 12.72
CA TRP A 251 -13.79 5.77 13.58
C TRP A 251 -13.02 5.48 14.87
N SER A 252 -13.71 5.46 16.01
CA SER A 252 -13.15 4.85 17.22
C SER A 252 -13.22 3.33 17.08
N THR A 253 -12.13 2.67 17.46
CA THR A 253 -12.00 1.20 17.45
C THR A 253 -11.78 0.64 18.86
N ASP A 254 -12.20 1.38 19.90
CA ASP A 254 -12.13 0.89 21.29
C ASP A 254 -12.84 -0.47 21.47
N ASN A 255 -13.89 -0.69 20.67
CA ASN A 255 -14.45 -2.01 20.40
C ASN A 255 -14.33 -2.32 18.90
N PRO A 256 -13.31 -3.09 18.48
CA PRO A 256 -13.09 -3.38 17.07
C PRO A 256 -14.21 -4.18 16.41
N ALA A 257 -15.05 -4.91 17.16
CA ALA A 257 -16.19 -5.62 16.59
C ALA A 257 -17.41 -4.71 16.37
N LYS A 258 -17.38 -3.48 16.93
CA LYS A 258 -18.47 -2.49 16.86
C LYS A 258 -17.88 -1.08 16.78
N PRO A 259 -17.20 -0.73 15.68
CA PRO A 259 -16.59 0.59 15.53
C PRO A 259 -17.66 1.69 15.52
N HIS A 260 -17.26 2.89 15.94
CA HIS A 260 -18.14 4.05 15.98
C HIS A 260 -17.59 5.17 15.11
N LEU A 261 -18.41 5.68 14.19
CA LEU A 261 -18.06 6.82 13.33
C LEU A 261 -17.90 8.08 14.16
N VAL A 262 -16.73 8.73 14.06
CA VAL A 262 -16.40 9.95 14.82
C VAL A 262 -16.59 11.18 13.97
N THR A 263 -16.01 11.22 12.76
CA THR A 263 -16.12 12.38 11.87
C THR A 263 -15.72 12.02 10.43
N THR A 264 -15.82 12.99 9.51
CA THR A 264 -15.51 12.83 8.08
C THR A 264 -14.82 14.07 7.49
N THR A 265 -14.35 13.97 6.24
CA THR A 265 -13.90 15.10 5.39
C THR A 265 -15.06 15.90 4.78
N GLY A 266 -16.30 15.47 4.99
CA GLY A 266 -17.49 16.23 4.64
C GLY A 266 -17.68 16.42 3.13
N ARG A 267 -17.95 17.66 2.71
CA ARG A 267 -18.15 17.99 1.28
C ARG A 267 -16.84 18.07 0.50
N ALA A 268 -15.76 18.47 1.17
CA ALA A 268 -14.46 18.64 0.54
C ALA A 268 -13.91 17.30 0.05
N GLY A 269 -13.85 16.29 0.92
CA GLY A 269 -13.43 14.93 0.51
C GLY A 269 -14.43 14.20 -0.40
N LYS A 270 -15.62 14.76 -0.65
CA LYS A 270 -16.53 14.27 -1.70
C LYS A 270 -16.28 14.92 -3.06
N GLY A 271 -15.31 15.83 -3.16
CA GLY A 271 -15.09 16.67 -4.35
C GLY A 271 -16.24 17.65 -4.63
N LYS A 272 -17.13 17.92 -3.66
CA LYS A 272 -18.39 18.69 -3.85
C LYS A 272 -18.40 20.03 -3.14
N ASP A 273 -17.26 20.43 -2.57
CA ASP A 273 -17.12 21.74 -1.95
C ASP A 273 -16.57 22.75 -2.97
N PRO A 274 -17.36 23.76 -3.39
CA PRO A 274 -16.86 24.76 -4.33
C PRO A 274 -15.72 25.61 -3.76
N ALA A 275 -15.52 25.64 -2.43
CA ALA A 275 -14.38 26.30 -1.81
C ALA A 275 -13.08 25.46 -1.91
N TYR A 276 -13.20 24.16 -2.17
CA TYR A 276 -12.10 23.21 -2.23
C TYR A 276 -12.30 22.24 -3.41
N PRO A 277 -12.17 22.71 -4.66
CA PRO A 277 -12.27 21.84 -5.83
C PRO A 277 -11.08 20.88 -5.92
N GLY A 278 -11.32 19.67 -6.43
CA GLY A 278 -10.27 18.73 -6.83
C GLY A 278 -9.58 17.95 -5.71
N TRP A 279 -10.22 17.74 -4.55
CA TRP A 279 -9.63 16.98 -3.43
C TRP A 279 -9.97 15.49 -3.44
N ASN A 280 -10.93 15.08 -4.25
CA ASN A 280 -11.27 13.68 -4.47
C ASN A 280 -12.07 13.58 -5.78
N ASN A 281 -11.36 13.36 -6.87
CA ASN A 281 -11.82 13.21 -8.24
C ASN A 281 -12.27 11.77 -8.51
N PHE A 282 -11.69 10.78 -7.81
CA PHE A 282 -12.09 9.38 -7.92
C PHE A 282 -12.15 8.68 -6.57
N ILE A 283 -11.00 8.41 -5.94
CA ILE A 283 -10.97 7.73 -4.64
C ILE A 283 -9.83 8.18 -3.71
N GLU A 284 -10.15 8.55 -2.46
CA GLU A 284 -9.12 8.63 -1.41
C GLU A 284 -8.67 7.20 -1.04
N HIS A 285 -7.35 6.96 -1.00
CA HIS A 285 -6.77 5.63 -0.87
C HIS A 285 -5.99 5.44 0.44
N ASN A 286 -4.67 5.67 0.50
CA ASN A 286 -3.90 5.46 1.72
C ASN A 286 -4.16 6.56 2.74
N SER A 287 -4.01 6.25 4.03
CA SER A 287 -4.07 7.27 5.05
C SER A 287 -3.12 7.03 6.23
N PHE A 288 -2.69 8.11 6.87
CA PHE A 288 -1.92 8.03 8.11
C PHE A 288 -2.08 9.31 8.93
N ARG A 289 -2.15 9.17 10.26
CA ARG A 289 -2.18 10.31 11.20
C ARG A 289 -0.95 10.26 12.11
N PRO A 290 0.16 10.94 11.74
CA PRO A 290 1.36 10.95 12.57
C PRO A 290 1.08 11.52 13.96
N ASN A 291 1.74 10.95 14.97
CA ASN A 291 1.65 11.37 16.38
C ASN A 291 0.21 11.45 16.91
N ALA A 292 -0.70 10.60 16.44
CA ALA A 292 -2.11 10.58 16.79
C ALA A 292 -2.42 10.69 18.30
N ARG A 293 -1.55 10.16 19.18
CA ARG A 293 -1.69 10.23 20.64
C ARG A 293 -1.53 11.65 21.22
N ALA A 294 -0.86 12.54 20.50
CA ALA A 294 -0.66 13.94 20.89
C ALA A 294 -1.85 14.84 20.49
N PHE A 295 -2.97 14.26 20.03
CA PHE A 295 -4.11 15.00 19.52
C PHE A 295 -4.61 16.07 20.48
N LYS A 296 -4.64 17.32 20.00
CA LYS A 296 -5.21 18.46 20.72
C LYS A 296 -6.32 19.12 19.90
N PRO A 297 -7.61 18.99 20.30
CA PRO A 297 -8.73 19.59 19.59
C PRO A 297 -8.57 21.10 19.37
N GLY A 298 -8.90 21.58 18.17
CA GLY A 298 -8.90 23.00 17.81
C GLY A 298 -7.53 23.69 17.76
N SER A 299 -6.44 22.98 18.09
CA SER A 299 -5.08 23.50 17.92
C SER A 299 -4.73 23.68 16.44
N ALA A 300 -3.84 24.61 16.13
CA ALA A 300 -3.36 24.80 14.76
C ALA A 300 -2.80 23.48 14.20
N PRO A 301 -2.99 23.19 12.90
CA PRO A 301 -2.48 21.98 12.26
C PRO A 301 -0.96 21.90 12.37
N SER A 302 -0.50 20.78 12.93
CA SER A 302 0.90 20.43 13.10
C SER A 302 1.01 18.94 13.42
N PHE A 303 2.00 18.24 12.87
CA PHE A 303 2.27 16.85 13.26
C PHE A 303 2.56 16.71 14.75
N ALA A 304 3.14 17.73 15.41
CA ALA A 304 3.38 17.70 16.85
C ALA A 304 2.08 17.66 17.67
N HIS A 305 0.97 18.13 17.11
CA HIS A 305 -0.34 18.12 17.73
C HIS A 305 -1.20 16.92 17.33
N GLY A 306 -0.66 15.94 16.61
CA GLY A 306 -1.38 14.71 16.20
C GLY A 306 -2.66 14.97 15.40
N ASN A 307 -2.80 16.14 14.77
CA ASN A 307 -4.03 16.64 14.17
C ASN A 307 -3.93 16.84 12.65
N VAL A 308 -2.92 16.23 12.02
CA VAL A 308 -2.75 16.20 10.57
C VAL A 308 -3.00 14.78 10.07
N LEU A 309 -3.99 14.64 9.19
CA LEU A 309 -4.24 13.42 8.44
C LEU A 309 -3.58 13.56 7.07
N LEU A 310 -2.79 12.55 6.70
CA LEU A 310 -2.20 12.39 5.38
C LEU A 310 -3.09 11.44 4.59
N THR A 311 -3.34 11.73 3.31
CA THR A 311 -4.04 10.83 2.39
C THR A 311 -3.39 10.80 1.02
N THR A 312 -3.57 9.72 0.28
CA THR A 312 -3.43 9.72 -1.19
C THR A 312 -4.80 9.70 -1.82
N GLU A 313 -4.85 10.17 -3.05
CA GLU A 313 -5.97 10.02 -3.95
C GLU A 313 -5.49 9.23 -5.17
N GLU A 314 -6.19 8.13 -5.41
CA GLU A 314 -6.04 7.32 -6.61
C GLU A 314 -7.10 7.77 -7.62
N ASP A 315 -6.68 8.08 -8.84
CA ASP A 315 -7.49 8.63 -9.92
C ASP A 315 -7.05 8.00 -11.23
N TYR A 316 -7.97 7.19 -11.77
CA TYR A 316 -7.81 6.50 -13.04
C TYR A 316 -8.53 7.19 -14.20
N GLU A 317 -9.28 8.26 -13.93
CA GLU A 317 -10.08 8.95 -14.93
C GLU A 317 -9.27 10.00 -15.69
N GLN A 318 -8.26 10.59 -15.04
CA GLN A 318 -7.38 11.59 -15.64
C GLN A 318 -6.12 10.97 -16.25
N THR A 319 -6.08 10.86 -17.58
CA THR A 319 -4.99 10.20 -18.33
C THR A 319 -3.91 11.14 -18.86
N ASP A 320 -4.10 12.47 -18.70
CA ASP A 320 -3.09 13.48 -19.06
C ASP A 320 -2.12 13.82 -17.91
N CYS A 321 -2.37 13.25 -16.73
CA CYS A 321 -1.51 13.31 -15.55
C CYS A 321 -1.35 14.70 -14.93
N THR A 322 -2.15 15.67 -15.37
CA THR A 322 -2.11 17.04 -14.85
C THR A 322 -2.86 17.21 -13.54
N GLN A 323 -3.82 16.33 -13.27
CA GLN A 323 -4.65 16.32 -12.05
C GLN A 323 -4.90 14.90 -11.51
N ALA A 324 -4.12 13.93 -12.01
CA ALA A 324 -4.36 12.52 -11.75
C ALA A 324 -3.84 12.14 -10.37
N GLY A 325 -4.69 12.22 -9.36
CA GLY A 325 -4.41 11.81 -7.99
C GLY A 325 -3.36 12.63 -7.27
N SER A 326 -3.55 12.80 -5.97
CA SER A 326 -2.76 13.72 -5.19
C SER A 326 -2.36 13.14 -3.84
N PHE A 327 -1.15 13.49 -3.40
CA PHE A 327 -0.80 13.37 -1.99
C PHE A 327 -1.31 14.60 -1.26
N GLN A 328 -2.03 14.38 -0.16
CA GLN A 328 -2.82 15.41 0.50
C GLN A 328 -2.58 15.45 2.00
N THR A 329 -2.80 16.64 2.56
CA THR A 329 -2.80 16.90 4.00
C THR A 329 -4.13 17.51 4.41
N TRP A 330 -4.61 17.08 5.56
CA TRP A 330 -5.90 17.48 6.12
C TRP A 330 -5.76 17.80 7.60
N TRP A 331 -6.51 18.79 8.08
CA TRP A 331 -6.59 19.15 9.48
C TRP A 331 -7.77 18.48 10.16
N VAL A 332 -7.47 17.59 11.10
CA VAL A 332 -8.44 16.99 12.01
C VAL A 332 -8.72 17.99 13.12
N LYS A 333 -9.82 18.76 13.03
CA LYS A 333 -10.13 19.79 14.02
C LYS A 333 -10.61 19.20 15.35
N ARG A 334 -11.43 18.16 15.28
CA ARG A 334 -12.14 17.55 16.42
C ARG A 334 -12.35 16.06 16.20
N LEU A 335 -12.34 15.30 17.30
CA LEU A 335 -12.67 13.87 17.37
C LEU A 335 -13.75 13.61 18.44
N ASP A 336 -14.68 14.56 18.61
CA ASP A 336 -15.73 14.58 19.63
C ASP A 336 -17.12 14.19 19.08
N GLY A 337 -17.18 13.63 17.87
CA GLY A 337 -18.42 13.34 17.17
C GLY A 337 -18.93 14.49 16.29
N THR A 338 -18.27 15.66 16.28
CA THR A 338 -18.65 16.76 15.37
C THR A 338 -18.55 16.28 13.92
N PRO A 339 -19.64 16.34 13.12
CA PRO A 339 -19.61 15.94 11.72
C PRO A 339 -18.69 16.82 10.87
N SER A 340 -18.07 16.25 9.83
CA SER A 340 -17.26 16.99 8.85
C SER A 340 -16.16 17.86 9.48
N ALA A 341 -15.48 17.34 10.51
CA ALA A 341 -14.46 18.08 11.27
C ALA A 341 -13.04 17.92 10.70
N ILE A 342 -12.88 17.26 9.57
CA ILE A 342 -11.62 17.15 8.83
C ILE A 342 -11.68 18.12 7.65
N VAL A 343 -10.73 19.05 7.56
CA VAL A 343 -10.72 20.07 6.49
C VAL A 343 -9.42 20.07 5.71
N PRO A 344 -9.42 20.45 4.44
CA PRO A 344 -8.22 20.46 3.62
C PRO A 344 -7.13 21.39 4.17
N LEU A 345 -5.86 21.06 3.93
CA LEU A 345 -4.71 21.93 4.18
C LEU A 345 -3.95 22.23 2.89
N ASP A 346 -3.27 21.23 2.35
CA ASP A 346 -2.53 21.32 1.09
C ASP A 346 -2.50 19.98 0.34
N LYS A 347 -2.27 20.02 -0.97
CA LYS A 347 -2.12 18.84 -1.83
C LYS A 347 -1.06 19.07 -2.92
N VAL A 348 -0.48 17.98 -3.41
CA VAL A 348 0.42 17.97 -4.56
C VAL A 348 0.03 16.83 -5.49
N GLU A 349 -0.08 17.16 -6.77
CA GLU A 349 -0.25 16.22 -7.88
C GLU A 349 1.12 15.88 -8.47
N LEU A 350 1.21 14.84 -9.29
CA LEU A 350 2.49 14.42 -9.87
C LEU A 350 3.16 15.56 -10.67
N SER A 351 2.37 16.35 -11.39
CA SER A 351 2.83 17.53 -12.15
C SER A 351 3.40 18.67 -11.29
N ASP A 352 3.08 18.71 -9.99
CA ASP A 352 3.58 19.73 -9.07
C ASP A 352 4.98 19.39 -8.53
N LEU A 353 5.41 18.13 -8.66
CA LEU A 353 6.56 17.57 -7.95
C LEU A 353 7.88 17.63 -8.73
N GLY A 354 7.88 18.09 -9.98
CA GLY A 354 9.12 18.44 -10.69
C GLY A 354 9.05 18.33 -12.22
N ASP A 355 10.20 18.61 -12.84
CA ASP A 355 10.38 18.62 -14.30
C ASP A 355 10.78 17.24 -14.86
N PHE A 356 10.12 16.18 -14.40
CA PHE A 356 10.28 14.85 -14.99
C PHE A 356 9.18 14.59 -16.02
N PRO A 357 9.43 13.75 -17.04
CA PRO A 357 8.41 13.42 -18.02
C PRO A 357 7.15 12.85 -17.35
N LEU A 358 5.99 13.46 -17.62
CA LEU A 358 4.73 12.86 -17.23
C LEU A 358 4.44 11.67 -18.15
N PRO A 359 4.12 10.49 -17.60
CA PRO A 359 3.86 9.31 -18.42
C PRO A 359 2.54 9.48 -19.16
N GLN A 360 2.59 9.65 -20.48
CA GLN A 360 1.39 9.89 -21.29
C GLN A 360 0.64 8.57 -21.54
N GLY A 361 -0.67 8.56 -21.26
CA GLY A 361 -1.53 7.40 -21.54
C GLY A 361 -1.39 6.24 -20.55
N ALA A 362 -0.77 6.47 -19.40
CA ALA A 362 -0.67 5.52 -18.28
C ALA A 362 -1.45 6.06 -17.07
N PHE A 363 -1.56 5.24 -16.03
CA PHE A 363 -2.03 5.71 -14.73
C PHE A 363 -0.93 6.58 -14.11
N CYS A 364 -1.29 7.75 -13.58
CA CYS A 364 -0.33 8.76 -13.08
C CYS A 364 -0.54 9.09 -11.60
N SER A 365 -1.26 8.22 -10.92
CA SER A 365 -1.93 8.54 -9.68
C SER A 365 -1.11 8.19 -8.45
N SER A 366 -1.27 8.99 -7.41
CA SER A 366 -0.73 8.66 -6.10
C SER A 366 -1.49 7.47 -5.54
N HIS A 367 -0.78 6.42 -5.12
CA HIS A 367 -1.43 5.20 -4.66
C HIS A 367 -1.13 4.96 -3.20
N TRP A 368 0.15 4.79 -2.89
CA TRP A 368 0.59 4.49 -1.54
C TRP A 368 1.57 5.52 -0.99
N PHE A 369 1.70 5.58 0.33
CA PHE A 369 2.79 6.32 0.95
C PHE A 369 3.18 5.78 2.33
N ASP A 370 4.36 6.19 2.78
CA ASP A 370 4.76 6.04 4.17
C ASP A 370 5.48 7.29 4.70
N PHE A 371 5.22 7.62 5.96
CA PHE A 371 5.70 8.85 6.62
C PHE A 371 6.97 8.57 7.43
N HIS A 372 8.03 9.35 7.20
CA HIS A 372 9.23 9.34 8.04
C HIS A 372 9.14 10.42 9.13
N PRO A 373 9.57 10.16 10.39
CA PRO A 373 9.57 11.15 11.47
C PRO A 373 10.33 12.46 11.21
N SER A 374 11.21 12.50 10.20
CA SER A 374 11.86 13.72 9.73
C SER A 374 10.91 14.68 9.00
N GLY A 375 9.69 14.23 8.69
CA GLY A 375 8.69 14.97 7.92
C GLY A 375 8.75 14.74 6.41
N ILE A 376 9.60 13.82 5.95
CA ILE A 376 9.63 13.39 4.53
C ILE A 376 8.69 12.20 4.34
N VAL A 377 7.88 12.26 3.28
CA VAL A 377 6.94 11.20 2.91
C VAL A 377 7.41 10.53 1.64
N ALA A 378 7.50 9.20 1.65
CA ALA A 378 7.77 8.42 0.45
C ALA A 378 6.42 8.05 -0.17
N VAL A 379 6.12 8.57 -1.36
CA VAL A 379 4.85 8.39 -2.08
C VAL A 379 5.12 7.58 -3.34
N GLY A 380 4.33 6.53 -3.57
CA GLY A 380 4.31 5.76 -4.81
C GLY A 380 3.29 6.34 -5.78
N PHE A 381 3.72 6.64 -6.99
CA PHE A 381 2.86 7.02 -8.10
C PHE A 381 2.90 5.93 -9.18
N TYR A 382 1.73 5.58 -9.69
CA TYR A 382 1.62 4.90 -10.97
C TYR A 382 2.25 5.76 -12.06
N GLY A 383 3.07 5.16 -12.93
CA GLY A 383 3.86 5.85 -13.95
C GLY A 383 4.96 6.79 -13.43
N GLY A 384 4.71 7.52 -12.34
CA GLY A 384 5.54 8.58 -11.77
C GLY A 384 6.63 8.09 -10.82
N GLY A 385 6.70 6.79 -10.55
CA GLY A 385 7.73 6.20 -9.71
C GLY A 385 7.61 6.61 -8.23
N THR A 386 8.75 6.64 -7.54
CA THR A 386 8.82 7.05 -6.14
C THR A 386 9.10 8.54 -6.03
N GLN A 387 8.19 9.26 -5.37
CA GLN A 387 8.32 10.67 -5.04
C GLN A 387 8.57 10.83 -3.54
N PHE A 388 9.51 11.67 -3.16
CA PHE A 388 9.72 12.08 -1.77
C PHE A 388 9.18 13.49 -1.60
N VAL A 389 8.23 13.67 -0.70
CA VAL A 389 7.56 14.94 -0.42
C VAL A 389 7.99 15.47 0.93
N ASP A 390 8.44 16.72 0.97
CA ASP A 390 8.67 17.44 2.22
C ASP A 390 7.32 17.91 2.76
N ALA A 391 6.86 17.23 3.80
CA ALA A 391 5.62 17.54 4.49
C ALA A 391 5.86 18.25 5.82
N ARG A 392 7.08 18.71 6.17
CA ARG A 392 7.35 19.30 7.50
C ARG A 392 6.41 20.48 7.85
N ASP A 393 6.01 21.25 6.85
CA ASP A 393 4.87 22.16 6.95
C ASP A 393 3.64 21.53 6.24
N PRO A 394 2.63 21.05 6.99
CA PRO A 394 1.46 20.39 6.40
C PRO A 394 0.53 21.36 5.65
N ARG A 395 0.90 22.65 5.50
CA ARG A 395 0.17 23.62 4.68
C ARG A 395 0.88 23.98 3.38
N HIS A 396 2.11 23.51 3.21
CA HIS A 396 2.98 23.87 2.08
C HIS A 396 3.88 22.67 1.74
N LEU A 397 3.27 21.65 1.14
CA LEU A 397 3.91 20.47 0.61
C LEU A 397 4.85 20.85 -0.54
N LYS A 398 6.01 20.18 -0.60
CA LYS A 398 7.02 20.45 -1.63
C LYS A 398 7.70 19.17 -2.08
N SER A 399 8.16 19.15 -3.32
CA SER A 399 9.09 18.12 -3.77
C SER A 399 10.36 18.14 -2.91
N TYR A 400 10.77 16.97 -2.44
CA TYR A 400 12.03 16.76 -1.71
C TYR A 400 13.05 16.05 -2.58
N GLY A 401 12.61 15.07 -3.37
CA GLY A 401 13.42 14.31 -4.30
C GLY A 401 12.59 13.22 -4.95
N TYR A 402 13.16 12.49 -5.90
CA TYR A 402 12.42 11.46 -6.64
C TYR A 402 13.35 10.37 -7.18
N ALA A 403 12.75 9.24 -7.55
CA ALA A 403 13.34 8.17 -8.33
C ALA A 403 12.29 7.67 -9.35
N VAL A 404 12.53 7.98 -10.62
CA VAL A 404 11.60 7.69 -11.73
C VAL A 404 12.29 6.79 -12.75
N TRP A 405 11.61 5.72 -13.14
CA TRP A 405 12.05 4.81 -14.19
C TRP A 405 11.17 4.97 -15.42
N GLY A 406 11.71 4.65 -16.61
CA GLY A 406 10.95 4.76 -17.87
C GLY A 406 9.70 3.86 -17.96
N SER A 407 9.61 2.83 -17.12
CA SER A 407 8.42 1.99 -16.92
C SER A 407 8.33 1.65 -15.43
N SER A 408 7.51 2.38 -14.70
CA SER A 408 7.32 2.23 -13.25
C SER A 408 5.84 2.27 -12.93
N GLU A 409 5.40 1.38 -12.06
CA GLU A 409 4.05 1.34 -11.52
C GLU A 409 4.22 1.03 -10.04
N VAL A 410 4.44 2.07 -9.21
CA VAL A 410 4.72 1.87 -7.77
C VAL A 410 3.41 1.73 -7.01
N TRP A 411 3.13 0.51 -6.55
CA TRP A 411 1.91 0.15 -5.82
C TRP A 411 2.08 0.19 -4.29
N ASP A 412 3.33 0.17 -3.81
CA ASP A 412 3.60 0.34 -2.38
C ASP A 412 4.93 1.06 -2.19
N ASN A 413 5.02 1.86 -1.13
CA ASN A 413 6.22 2.60 -0.81
C ASN A 413 6.35 2.78 0.70
N MET A 414 7.48 2.34 1.25
CA MET A 414 7.64 2.20 2.70
C MET A 414 9.06 2.52 3.17
N TRP A 415 9.17 3.17 4.32
CA TRP A 415 10.45 3.34 5.00
C TRP A 415 10.80 2.08 5.78
N VAL A 416 12.02 1.60 5.63
CA VAL A 416 12.48 0.40 6.35
C VAL A 416 12.61 0.72 7.84
N PRO A 417 11.93 -0.02 8.73
CA PRO A 417 12.03 0.20 10.17
C PRO A 417 13.41 -0.19 10.72
N VAL A 418 13.82 0.45 11.80
CA VAL A 418 15.05 0.09 12.51
C VAL A 418 14.75 -1.01 13.52
N TYR A 419 15.50 -2.11 13.43
CA TYR A 419 15.44 -3.24 14.35
C TYR A 419 16.55 -3.16 15.41
N ASP A 420 16.25 -3.62 16.62
CA ASP A 420 17.27 -3.83 17.67
C ASP A 420 18.09 -5.10 17.43
N ALA A 421 19.10 -5.34 18.26
CA ALA A 421 19.95 -6.52 18.16
C ALA A 421 19.21 -7.86 18.39
N GLN A 422 17.98 -7.81 18.90
CA GLN A 422 17.09 -8.96 19.08
C GLN A 422 16.10 -9.12 17.92
N GLY A 423 16.16 -8.23 16.91
CA GLY A 423 15.28 -8.26 15.75
C GLY A 423 13.90 -7.65 15.99
N HIS A 424 13.69 -6.87 17.06
CA HIS A 424 12.43 -6.15 17.29
C HIS A 424 12.50 -4.73 16.73
N GLN A 425 11.39 -4.27 16.14
CA GLN A 425 11.27 -2.88 15.71
C GLN A 425 11.41 -1.93 16.91
N THR A 426 12.26 -0.92 16.75
CA THR A 426 12.51 0.12 17.75
C THR A 426 11.46 1.24 17.73
N GLY A 427 10.65 1.30 16.68
CA GLY A 427 9.75 2.42 16.38
C GLY A 427 10.43 3.56 15.61
N ALA A 428 11.75 3.53 15.44
CA ALA A 428 12.46 4.40 14.50
C ALA A 428 12.40 3.83 13.08
N LYS A 429 12.61 4.71 12.09
CA LYS A 429 12.73 4.37 10.68
C LYS A 429 14.13 4.74 10.21
N SER A 430 14.66 3.93 9.30
CA SER A 430 15.93 4.21 8.64
C SER A 430 15.72 5.23 7.52
N ASN A 431 16.82 5.65 6.90
CA ASN A 431 16.78 6.46 5.68
C ASN A 431 16.69 5.63 4.39
N VAL A 432 16.36 4.34 4.51
CA VAL A 432 16.14 3.44 3.38
C VAL A 432 14.63 3.35 3.10
N ALA A 433 14.26 3.52 1.84
CA ALA A 433 12.89 3.36 1.34
C ALA A 433 12.83 2.20 0.35
N TYR A 434 11.78 1.41 0.44
CA TYR A 434 11.45 0.31 -0.47
C TYR A 434 10.26 0.70 -1.31
N ALA A 435 10.39 0.56 -2.63
CA ALA A 435 9.29 0.69 -3.58
C ALA A 435 8.94 -0.69 -4.12
N ILE A 436 7.67 -1.06 -3.97
CA ILE A 436 7.11 -2.29 -4.56
C ILE A 436 6.38 -1.86 -5.81
N ASP A 437 6.86 -2.37 -6.95
CA ASP A 437 6.48 -1.94 -8.28
C ASP A 437 5.98 -3.14 -9.09
N LEU A 438 4.87 -2.96 -9.79
CA LEU A 438 4.21 -4.01 -10.57
C LEU A 438 5.08 -4.50 -11.73
N VAL A 439 5.89 -3.63 -12.30
CA VAL A 439 6.76 -3.95 -13.45
C VAL A 439 8.16 -4.34 -12.97
N ARG A 440 8.64 -3.73 -11.89
CA ARG A 440 10.04 -3.80 -11.46
C ARG A 440 10.31 -4.63 -10.22
N GLY A 441 9.28 -5.12 -9.51
CA GLY A 441 9.45 -5.85 -8.26
C GLY A 441 9.83 -4.92 -7.10
N LEU A 442 10.91 -5.22 -6.39
CA LEU A 442 11.34 -4.43 -5.22
C LEU A 442 12.58 -3.59 -5.55
N ASP A 443 12.44 -2.27 -5.57
CA ASP A 443 13.56 -1.32 -5.65
C ASP A 443 13.89 -0.73 -4.27
N VAL A 444 15.16 -0.45 -4.04
CA VAL A 444 15.69 0.04 -2.76
C VAL A 444 16.43 1.36 -2.95
N TYR A 445 16.09 2.37 -2.13
CA TYR A 445 16.69 3.69 -2.18
C TYR A 445 17.22 4.13 -0.81
N ALA A 446 18.40 4.74 -0.77
CA ALA A 446 18.84 5.59 0.35
C ALA A 446 18.49 7.04 0.07
N VAL A 447 17.98 7.74 1.07
CA VAL A 447 17.58 9.14 0.98
C VAL A 447 18.39 9.95 1.98
N ASP A 448 18.94 11.09 1.55
CA ASP A 448 19.53 12.07 2.46
C ASP A 448 18.39 12.75 3.23
N LEU A 449 18.21 12.45 4.51
CA LEU A 449 17.09 12.97 5.29
C LEU A 449 17.52 14.20 6.11
N PRO A 450 16.60 15.18 6.32
CA PRO A 450 16.94 16.37 7.07
C PRO A 450 17.42 16.04 8.50
N GLY A 451 18.65 16.44 8.80
CA GLY A 451 19.22 16.39 10.14
C GLY A 451 19.87 15.06 10.55
N ASP A 452 19.99 14.07 9.65
CA ASP A 452 20.71 12.82 9.96
C ASP A 452 22.23 12.93 9.78
N GLY A 453 22.70 13.79 8.87
CA GLY A 453 24.11 13.96 8.53
C GLY A 453 24.75 12.78 7.79
N ILE A 454 23.95 11.82 7.30
CA ILE A 454 24.40 10.58 6.65
C ILE A 454 24.54 10.80 5.13
N GLY A 455 23.73 11.68 4.56
CA GLY A 455 23.59 11.83 3.12
C GLY A 455 22.76 10.68 2.51
N ALA A 456 22.75 10.59 1.19
CA ALA A 456 22.07 9.52 0.45
C ALA A 456 22.85 8.19 0.49
N ARG A 457 23.19 7.74 1.70
CA ARG A 457 23.88 6.46 1.99
C ARG A 457 23.05 5.70 3.00
N PRO A 458 22.93 4.36 2.90
CA PRO A 458 22.18 3.62 3.88
C PRO A 458 22.79 3.82 5.26
N ALA A 459 21.97 4.20 6.25
CA ALA A 459 22.38 4.15 7.64
C ALA A 459 22.83 2.72 7.96
N ALA A 460 24.03 2.56 8.51
CA ALA A 460 24.55 1.24 8.86
C ALA A 460 23.63 0.60 9.93
N SER A 461 22.70 -0.27 9.51
CA SER A 461 21.95 -1.11 10.43
C SER A 461 22.89 -2.20 10.93
N VAL A 462 23.33 -2.06 12.18
CA VAL A 462 24.16 -3.02 12.88
C VAL A 462 23.33 -4.26 13.17
N VAL A 463 23.40 -5.26 12.29
CA VAL A 463 23.26 -6.67 12.65
C VAL A 463 24.35 -7.42 11.85
N PRO A 464 25.18 -8.28 12.46
CA PRO A 464 26.40 -8.77 11.83
C PRO A 464 26.13 -9.65 10.60
N ASP A 465 26.95 -9.43 9.56
CA ASP A 465 26.97 -10.14 8.29
C ASP A 465 26.84 -11.68 8.45
N SER A 466 25.82 -12.25 7.80
CA SER A 466 25.91 -13.63 7.32
C SER A 466 26.46 -13.63 5.90
N THR A 467 27.37 -14.56 5.65
CA THR A 467 28.38 -14.53 4.59
C THR A 467 27.83 -14.63 3.17
N LEU A 468 28.46 -13.88 2.26
CA LEU A 468 28.25 -13.69 0.82
C LEU A 468 28.18 -14.94 -0.10
N VAL A 469 28.07 -16.17 0.42
CA VAL A 469 28.31 -17.40 -0.37
C VAL A 469 27.04 -18.13 -0.84
N ASP A 470 25.83 -17.80 -0.37
CA ASP A 470 24.60 -18.45 -0.84
C ASP A 470 23.82 -17.69 -1.93
N ARG A 471 24.31 -16.53 -2.41
CA ARG A 471 23.61 -15.63 -3.35
C ARG A 471 23.52 -16.11 -4.81
N ALA A 472 23.65 -17.41 -5.08
CA ALA A 472 23.64 -17.93 -6.44
C ALA A 472 22.86 -19.23 -6.56
N GLN A 473 21.57 -19.21 -6.21
CA GLN A 473 20.56 -20.12 -6.75
C GLN A 473 19.18 -19.74 -6.22
N ASP A 474 18.45 -18.89 -6.95
CA ASP A 474 17.00 -18.80 -6.76
C ASP A 474 16.26 -18.83 -8.10
N GLY A 475 15.31 -19.75 -8.16
CA GLY A 475 14.66 -20.24 -9.36
C GLY A 475 13.78 -19.20 -10.05
N VAL A 476 14.05 -18.99 -11.33
CA VAL A 476 13.07 -18.48 -12.28
C VAL A 476 11.96 -19.53 -12.40
N VAL A 477 10.80 -19.29 -11.79
CA VAL A 477 9.58 -20.02 -12.18
C VAL A 477 9.26 -19.54 -13.60
N PRO A 478 9.20 -20.43 -14.62
CA PRO A 478 8.85 -20.02 -15.95
C PRO A 478 7.42 -19.49 -15.96
N ILE A 479 7.26 -18.22 -16.34
CA ILE A 479 6.00 -17.47 -16.50
C ILE A 479 4.92 -18.28 -17.27
N GLY A 480 5.33 -19.26 -18.08
CA GLY A 480 4.43 -20.18 -18.80
C GLY A 480 3.55 -21.08 -17.94
N LEU A 481 3.92 -21.43 -16.71
CA LEU A 481 3.08 -22.28 -15.84
C LEU A 481 1.90 -21.52 -15.23
N VAL A 482 2.08 -20.24 -14.89
CA VAL A 482 1.01 -19.39 -14.34
C VAL A 482 0.01 -18.97 -15.44
N GLY A 483 0.51 -18.67 -16.65
CA GLY A 483 -0.35 -18.41 -17.81
C GLY A 483 -1.24 -19.60 -18.20
N ALA A 484 -0.77 -20.84 -18.02
CA ALA A 484 -1.56 -22.04 -18.27
C ALA A 484 -2.69 -22.23 -17.23
N ALA A 485 -2.44 -21.93 -15.95
CA ALA A 485 -3.44 -21.98 -14.90
C ALA A 485 -4.56 -20.94 -15.09
N MET A 486 -4.22 -19.72 -15.52
CA MET A 486 -5.19 -18.68 -15.88
C MET A 486 -6.01 -19.02 -17.14
N ALA A 487 -5.38 -19.61 -18.16
CA ALA A 487 -6.09 -20.05 -19.37
C ALA A 487 -7.08 -21.21 -19.09
N LEU A 488 -6.71 -22.14 -18.20
CA LEU A 488 -7.57 -23.24 -17.77
C LEU A 488 -8.80 -22.74 -16.99
N THR A 489 -8.65 -21.78 -16.09
CA THR A 489 -9.77 -21.20 -15.32
C THR A 489 -10.72 -20.37 -16.20
N ILE A 490 -10.21 -19.60 -17.16
CA ILE A 490 -11.05 -18.92 -18.18
C ILE A 490 -11.80 -19.93 -19.05
N GLY A 491 -11.17 -21.07 -19.39
CA GLY A 491 -11.78 -22.17 -20.13
C GLY A 491 -12.95 -22.84 -19.38
N VAL A 492 -12.84 -23.01 -18.06
CA VAL A 492 -13.91 -23.55 -17.21
C VAL A 492 -15.11 -22.60 -17.13
N ARG A 493 -14.88 -21.29 -17.06
CA ARG A 493 -15.93 -20.24 -17.02
C ARG A 493 -16.79 -20.21 -18.29
N ARG A 494 -16.20 -20.45 -19.47
CA ARG A 494 -16.94 -20.54 -20.75
C ARG A 494 -17.82 -21.78 -20.84
N ARG A 495 -17.43 -22.89 -20.22
CA ARG A 495 -18.21 -24.15 -20.20
C ARG A 495 -19.38 -24.14 -19.23
N GLN A 496 -19.28 -23.41 -18.11
CA GLN A 496 -20.38 -23.31 -17.14
C GLN A 496 -21.47 -22.34 -17.61
N ARG A 497 -21.12 -21.27 -18.34
CA ARG A 497 -22.09 -20.34 -18.96
C ARG A 497 -22.87 -20.91 -20.14
N THR A 498 -22.44 -22.03 -20.72
CA THR A 498 -23.13 -22.70 -21.83
C THR A 498 -24.05 -23.84 -21.35
N ARG A 499 -24.13 -24.07 -20.03
CA ARG A 499 -24.99 -25.09 -19.41
C ARG A 499 -25.99 -24.53 -18.39
N ALA A 500 -26.21 -23.21 -18.37
CA ALA A 500 -27.24 -22.54 -17.58
C ALA A 500 -28.29 -21.91 -18.50
#